data_AF-A0A9D6P7N2-F1
#
_entry.id   AF-A0A9D6P7N2-F1
#
_cell.length_a   1.000
_cell.length_b   1.000
_cell.length_c   1.000
_cell.angle_alpha   90.00
_cell.angle_beta   90.00
_cell.angle_gamma   90.00
#
_symmetry.space_group_name_H-M   'P 1'
#
loop_
_entity.id
_entity.type
_entity.pdbx_description
1 polymer ?
#
loop_
_entity_poly.entity_id
_entity_poly.type
_entity_poly.pdbx_seq_one_letter_code
_entity_poly.pdbx_strand_id
1 'polypeptide(L)'
;MYPVKNPEIVAQEQAAYTAKIDKNKAEGLKKIASGELPLFTGWSIEKHSGRTFDTILLLDEPSQKLVIERVVNPLRQLAEAHNITAVYPGIGDGPPHVVLQPGRFTNLDPEQMEAIKKYLASNNSHLNLLAKILEGLTFHHDTLVIAAPTTYVCAGKFDAEQGGVFRARRVMDRIIAHAVGNLKSTSQPPVEGNFTPNDYHDIFHSSVMRFTQEADPKDLIALAQEAYATLGEDLRRNPLPITIACLYRGMAVDYQMKVVPQWVTP
;
A
#
# COMPACT_ATOMS: atom_id res chain seq x y z
N MET A 1 8.26 -17.08 -17.65
CA MET A 1 8.81 -15.78 -18.10
C MET A 1 7.83 -15.17 -19.09
N TYR A 2 7.03 -14.19 -18.67
CA TYR A 2 6.01 -13.58 -19.55
C TYR A 2 6.64 -12.39 -20.27
N PRO A 3 6.83 -12.43 -21.59
CA PRO A 3 7.47 -11.33 -22.31
C PRO A 3 6.57 -10.10 -22.25
N VAL A 4 7.15 -8.97 -21.84
CA VAL A 4 6.55 -7.66 -21.99
C VAL A 4 6.69 -7.29 -23.48
N LYS A 5 5.70 -7.70 -24.29
CA LYS A 5 5.86 -7.83 -25.75
C LYS A 5 5.85 -6.53 -26.56
N ASN A 6 5.67 -5.35 -25.96
CA ASN A 6 5.71 -4.09 -26.71
C ASN A 6 6.52 -3.01 -25.94
N PRO A 7 7.72 -2.64 -26.42
CA PRO A 7 8.55 -1.59 -25.83
C PRO A 7 7.85 -0.22 -25.70
N GLU A 8 6.95 0.13 -26.63
CA GLU A 8 6.20 1.40 -26.57
C GLU A 8 5.24 1.42 -25.39
N ILE A 9 4.56 0.29 -25.13
CA ILE A 9 3.67 0.15 -23.96
C ILE A 9 4.51 0.24 -22.68
N VAL A 10 5.68 -0.40 -22.62
CA VAL A 10 6.58 -0.28 -21.44
C VAL A 10 7.02 1.15 -21.21
N ALA A 11 7.39 1.87 -22.28
CA ALA A 11 7.79 3.26 -22.18
C ALA A 11 6.64 4.17 -21.71
N GLN A 12 5.42 3.94 -22.21
CA GLN A 12 4.22 4.67 -21.76
C GLN A 12 3.90 4.40 -20.28
N GLU A 13 3.91 3.13 -19.87
CA GLU A 13 3.68 2.75 -18.47
C GLU A 13 4.78 3.30 -17.56
N GLN A 14 6.05 3.24 -17.98
CA GLN A 14 7.17 3.84 -17.25
C GLN A 14 6.99 5.37 -17.11
N ALA A 15 6.58 6.06 -18.16
CA ALA A 15 6.35 7.51 -18.11
C ALA A 15 5.21 7.87 -17.14
N ALA A 16 4.09 7.13 -17.19
CA ALA A 16 2.99 7.31 -16.26
C ALA A 16 3.41 7.01 -14.80
N TYR A 17 4.23 5.99 -14.61
CA TYR A 17 4.76 5.58 -13.31
C TYR A 17 5.66 6.66 -12.70
N THR A 18 6.63 7.16 -13.48
CA THR A 18 7.52 8.26 -13.06
C THR A 18 6.72 9.53 -12.76
N ALA A 19 5.79 9.93 -13.63
CA ALA A 19 4.95 11.11 -13.42
C ALA A 19 4.13 11.02 -12.11
N LYS A 20 3.66 9.82 -11.75
CA LYS A 20 2.95 9.58 -10.49
C LYS A 20 3.87 9.71 -9.27
N ILE A 21 5.07 9.15 -9.32
CA ILE A 21 6.07 9.30 -8.23
C ILE A 21 6.37 10.77 -8.00
N ASP A 22 6.65 11.52 -9.06
CA ASP A 22 7.00 12.94 -8.98
C ASP A 22 5.83 13.77 -8.46
N LYS A 23 4.61 13.49 -8.95
CA LYS A 23 3.38 14.10 -8.43
C LYS A 23 3.22 13.83 -6.93
N ASN A 24 3.39 12.59 -6.47
CA ASN A 24 3.21 12.24 -5.06
C ASN A 24 4.24 12.92 -4.16
N LYS A 25 5.50 13.04 -4.60
CA LYS A 25 6.53 13.80 -3.88
C LYS A 25 6.17 15.29 -3.78
N ALA A 26 5.77 15.89 -4.90
CA ALA A 26 5.42 17.30 -4.96
C ALA A 26 4.16 17.63 -4.13
N GLU A 27 3.11 16.82 -4.25
CA GLU A 27 1.88 17.00 -3.47
C GLU A 27 2.11 16.79 -1.97
N GLY A 28 2.94 15.81 -1.59
CA GLY A 28 3.30 15.58 -0.19
C GLY A 28 4.00 16.79 0.43
N LEU A 29 5.02 17.32 -0.24
CA LEU A 29 5.71 18.54 0.20
C LEU A 29 4.79 19.76 0.22
N LYS A 30 3.90 19.90 -0.76
CA LYS A 30 2.91 20.99 -0.79
C LYS A 30 1.96 20.93 0.41
N LYS A 31 1.45 19.74 0.75
CA LYS A 31 0.56 19.54 1.90
C LYS A 31 1.27 19.82 3.23
N ILE A 32 2.54 19.43 3.34
CA ILE A 32 3.36 19.79 4.50
C ILE A 32 3.45 21.32 4.59
N ALA A 33 3.84 21.98 3.51
CA ALA A 33 4.05 23.43 3.49
C ALA A 33 2.77 24.24 3.75
N SER A 34 1.60 23.74 3.33
CA SER A 34 0.30 24.39 3.58
C SER A 34 -0.28 24.11 4.96
N GLY A 35 0.31 23.19 5.74
CA GLY A 35 -0.29 22.71 6.99
C GLY A 35 -1.53 21.83 6.79
N GLU A 36 -1.92 21.53 5.54
CA GLU A 36 -3.00 20.59 5.19
C GLU A 36 -2.52 19.14 5.35
N LEU A 37 -1.97 18.83 6.52
CA LEU A 37 -1.48 17.53 6.91
C LEU A 37 -2.60 16.76 7.62
N PRO A 38 -3.25 15.79 6.96
CA PRO A 38 -4.18 14.93 7.69
C PRO A 38 -3.34 14.10 8.65
N LEU A 39 -3.43 14.35 9.96
CA LEU A 39 -2.72 13.56 10.95
C LEU A 39 -3.12 12.08 10.85
N PHE A 40 -2.16 11.18 11.05
CA PHE A 40 -2.48 9.78 11.26
C PHE A 40 -3.04 9.62 12.68
N THR A 41 -4.36 9.64 12.80
CA THR A 41 -5.07 9.41 14.07
C THR A 41 -5.21 7.92 14.39
N GLY A 42 -4.23 7.11 13.99
CA GLY A 42 -4.31 5.65 13.96
C GLY A 42 -4.96 5.10 12.68
N TRP A 43 -4.91 3.78 12.53
CA TRP A 43 -5.86 3.11 11.66
C TRP A 43 -7.20 3.35 12.34
N SER A 44 -8.04 4.21 11.79
CA SER A 44 -9.37 4.42 12.34
C SER A 44 -10.15 3.12 12.17
N ILE A 45 -10.05 2.23 13.15
CA ILE A 45 -10.89 1.04 13.33
C ILE A 45 -12.37 1.46 13.28
N GLU A 46 -12.66 2.70 13.70
CA GLU A 46 -13.98 3.31 13.64
C GLU A 46 -14.37 3.95 12.29
N LYS A 47 -13.43 4.35 11.41
CA LYS A 47 -13.78 4.89 10.06
C LYS A 47 -13.65 3.86 8.94
N HIS A 48 -12.78 2.86 9.07
CA HIS A 48 -12.77 1.67 8.23
C HIS A 48 -13.78 0.68 8.81
N SER A 49 -15.06 1.01 8.69
CA SER A 49 -16.24 0.39 9.34
C SER A 49 -16.51 -1.10 9.04
N GLY A 50 -15.48 -1.95 8.90
CA GLY A 50 -15.64 -3.31 8.41
C GLY A 50 -16.13 -3.33 6.95
N ARG A 51 -15.93 -2.25 6.19
CA ARG A 51 -16.43 -2.07 4.81
C ARG A 51 -15.33 -2.04 3.75
N THR A 52 -14.08 -2.31 4.13
CA THR A 52 -12.96 -2.38 3.17
C THR A 52 -12.50 -3.83 3.06
N PHE A 53 -12.50 -4.35 1.83
CA PHE A 53 -11.86 -5.62 1.52
C PHE A 53 -10.43 -5.31 1.11
N ASP A 54 -9.49 -5.67 1.97
CA ASP A 54 -8.09 -5.44 1.73
C ASP A 54 -7.43 -6.70 1.20
N THR A 55 -6.62 -6.51 0.18
CA THR A 55 -5.72 -7.53 -0.32
C THR A 55 -4.31 -7.02 -0.13
N ILE A 56 -3.52 -7.77 0.64
CA ILE A 56 -2.20 -7.34 1.10
C ILE A 56 -1.16 -8.37 0.67
N LEU A 57 -0.08 -7.91 0.05
CA LEU A 57 1.10 -8.73 -0.17
C LEU A 57 1.98 -8.61 1.07
N LEU A 58 2.14 -9.73 1.76
CA LEU A 58 3.06 -9.86 2.88
C LEU A 58 4.45 -10.14 2.33
N LEU A 59 5.44 -9.43 2.86
CA LEU A 59 6.84 -9.62 2.52
C LEU A 59 7.41 -10.81 3.29
N ASP A 60 8.45 -11.44 2.75
CA ASP A 60 9.21 -12.42 3.53
C ASP A 60 9.98 -11.76 4.69
N GLU A 61 10.37 -12.57 5.68
CA GLU A 61 11.05 -12.06 6.88
C GLU A 61 12.38 -11.35 6.55
N PRO A 62 13.24 -11.85 5.63
CA PRO A 62 14.44 -11.12 5.21
C PRO A 62 14.14 -9.73 4.63
N SER A 63 13.13 -9.62 3.77
CA SER A 63 12.73 -8.34 3.17
C SER A 63 12.19 -7.37 4.21
N GLN A 64 11.41 -7.86 5.19
CA GLN A 64 10.92 -7.04 6.30
C GLN A 64 12.10 -6.47 7.12
N LYS A 65 13.04 -7.33 7.51
CA LYS A 65 14.25 -6.90 8.26
C LYS A 65 15.05 -5.88 7.47
N LEU A 66 15.24 -6.11 6.17
CA LEU A 66 15.98 -5.21 5.30
C LEU A 66 15.33 -3.81 5.22
N VAL A 67 14.01 -3.73 5.08
CA VAL A 67 13.28 -2.44 5.09
C VAL A 67 13.42 -1.76 6.44
N ILE A 68 13.31 -2.51 7.54
CA ILE A 68 13.43 -1.96 8.88
C ILE A 68 14.83 -1.36 9.10
N GLU A 69 15.86 -2.13 8.80
CA GLU A 69 17.25 -1.75 9.02
C GLU A 69 17.70 -0.60 8.13
N ARG A 70 17.34 -0.63 6.84
CA ARG A 70 17.85 0.33 5.86
C ARG A 70 16.96 1.54 5.64
N VAL A 71 15.70 1.53 6.08
CA VAL A 71 14.75 2.62 5.83
C VAL A 71 14.12 3.11 7.12
N VAL A 72 13.44 2.22 7.84
CA VAL A 72 12.64 2.61 9.01
C VAL A 72 13.53 3.18 10.11
N ASN A 73 14.62 2.49 10.46
CA ASN A 73 15.53 2.94 11.52
C ASN A 73 16.23 4.26 11.16
N PRO A 74 16.81 4.45 9.95
CA PRO A 74 17.34 5.75 9.55
C PRO A 74 16.29 6.87 9.53
N LEU A 75 15.08 6.62 9.02
CA LEU A 75 13.99 7.62 9.05
C LEU A 75 13.61 7.99 10.48
N ARG A 76 13.57 7.00 11.39
CA ARG A 76 13.32 7.24 12.81
C ARG A 76 14.35 8.18 13.42
N GLN A 77 15.63 7.91 13.20
CA GLN A 77 16.72 8.75 13.69
C GLN A 77 16.63 10.18 13.12
N LEU A 78 16.31 10.32 11.83
CA LEU A 78 16.10 11.64 11.21
C LEU A 78 14.91 12.37 11.84
N ALA A 79 13.75 11.72 11.97
CA ALA A 79 12.58 12.36 12.55
C ALA A 79 12.81 12.80 14.01
N GLU A 80 13.49 11.97 14.81
CA GLU A 80 13.89 12.31 16.19
C GLU A 80 14.81 13.54 16.23
N ALA A 81 15.77 13.64 15.31
CA ALA A 81 16.65 14.81 15.20
C ALA A 81 15.91 16.11 14.83
N HIS A 82 14.76 15.99 14.15
CA HIS A 82 13.87 17.10 13.79
C HIS A 82 12.69 17.29 14.76
N ASN A 83 12.70 16.64 15.93
CA ASN A 83 11.62 16.69 16.95
C ASN A 83 10.24 16.26 16.43
N ILE A 84 10.18 15.35 15.46
CA ILE A 84 8.94 14.89 14.84
C ILE A 84 8.45 13.58 15.48
N THR A 85 7.25 13.61 16.05
CA THR A 85 6.56 12.41 16.53
C THR A 85 5.97 11.64 15.34
N ALA A 86 6.46 10.42 15.12
CA ALA A 86 6.03 9.57 14.03
C ALA A 86 5.80 8.11 14.46
N VAL A 87 4.89 7.43 13.76
CA VAL A 87 4.64 6.00 13.83
C VAL A 87 5.40 5.30 12.72
N TYR A 88 6.04 4.19 13.08
CA TYR A 88 6.84 3.37 12.18
C TYR A 88 6.27 1.95 12.20
N PRO A 89 6.24 1.23 11.07
CA PRO A 89 5.82 -0.17 11.06
C PRO A 89 6.77 -1.04 11.91
N GLY A 90 6.25 -1.56 13.05
CA GLY A 90 6.79 -2.57 14.00
C GLY A 90 7.38 -2.02 15.32
N ILE A 91 7.14 -2.55 16.56
CA ILE A 91 6.16 -3.52 17.13
C ILE A 91 4.93 -2.75 17.64
N GLY A 92 3.73 -3.29 17.41
CA GLY A 92 2.43 -2.66 17.74
C GLY A 92 1.69 -2.13 16.51
N ASP A 93 2.42 -1.97 15.41
CA ASP A 93 1.94 -1.73 14.05
C ASP A 93 2.47 -2.85 13.15
N GLY A 94 1.65 -3.39 12.23
CA GLY A 94 2.01 -4.58 11.43
C GLY A 94 3.27 -4.44 10.56
N PRO A 95 3.82 -5.55 10.04
CA PRO A 95 5.05 -5.53 9.24
C PRO A 95 4.89 -4.69 7.96
N PRO A 96 6.00 -4.22 7.35
CA PRO A 96 5.95 -3.60 6.03
C PRO A 96 5.24 -4.53 5.05
N HIS A 97 4.23 -4.00 4.36
CA HIS A 97 3.35 -4.75 3.49
C HIS A 97 2.91 -3.87 2.33
N VAL A 98 2.44 -4.50 1.26
CA VAL A 98 1.89 -3.78 0.11
C VAL A 98 0.40 -3.99 0.08
N VAL A 99 -0.36 -2.91 0.11
CA VAL A 99 -1.82 -2.99 -0.04
C VAL A 99 -2.16 -2.87 -1.52
N LEU A 100 -2.79 -3.91 -2.08
CA LEU A 100 -3.25 -3.93 -3.47
C LEU A 100 -4.60 -3.21 -3.66
N GLN A 101 -5.08 -2.49 -2.63
CA GLN A 101 -6.41 -1.88 -2.47
C GLN A 101 -7.26 -1.86 -3.76
N PRO A 102 -7.98 -2.95 -4.07
CA PRO A 102 -8.70 -3.06 -5.34
C PRO A 102 -9.88 -2.09 -5.44
N GLY A 103 -10.43 -1.69 -4.30
CA GLY A 103 -11.43 -0.63 -4.20
C GLY A 103 -11.97 -0.50 -2.79
N ARG A 104 -12.80 0.52 -2.57
CA ARG A 104 -13.43 0.78 -1.27
C ARG A 104 -14.93 0.52 -1.40
N PHE A 105 -15.50 -0.18 -0.43
CA PHE A 105 -16.96 -0.19 -0.27
C PHE A 105 -17.33 0.84 0.78
N THR A 106 -18.32 1.66 0.45
CA THR A 106 -18.97 2.54 1.41
C THR A 106 -20.37 2.00 1.67
N ASN A 107 -20.87 2.18 2.89
CA ASN A 107 -22.27 1.93 3.24
C ASN A 107 -22.82 0.50 2.97
N LEU A 108 -21.99 -0.55 3.03
CA LEU A 108 -22.49 -1.92 2.99
C LEU A 108 -23.29 -2.25 4.27
N ASP A 109 -24.46 -2.86 4.10
CA ASP A 109 -25.19 -3.52 5.18
C ASP A 109 -24.60 -4.93 5.48
N PRO A 110 -24.93 -5.53 6.64
CA PRO A 110 -24.39 -6.84 7.02
C PRO A 110 -24.69 -7.97 6.02
N GLU A 111 -25.85 -7.95 5.36
CA GLU A 111 -26.25 -8.99 4.40
C GLU A 111 -25.42 -8.89 3.12
N GLN A 112 -25.21 -7.67 2.62
CA GLN A 112 -24.32 -7.37 1.50
C GLN A 112 -22.88 -7.75 1.81
N MET A 113 -22.41 -7.48 3.03
CA MET A 113 -21.08 -7.90 3.48
C MET A 113 -20.91 -9.42 3.46
N GLU A 114 -21.88 -10.17 3.99
CA GLU A 114 -21.84 -11.64 3.98
C GLU A 114 -21.95 -12.22 2.56
N ALA A 115 -22.75 -11.59 1.68
CA ALA A 115 -22.83 -11.97 0.27
C ALA A 115 -21.50 -11.76 -0.47
N ILE A 116 -20.80 -10.65 -0.24
CA ILE A 116 -19.45 -10.40 -0.77
C ILE A 116 -18.47 -11.44 -0.24
N LYS A 117 -18.45 -11.70 1.07
CA LYS A 117 -17.59 -12.73 1.68
C LYS A 117 -17.82 -14.10 1.04
N LYS A 118 -19.08 -14.51 0.86
CA LYS A 118 -19.44 -15.78 0.23
C LYS A 118 -19.00 -15.85 -1.24
N TYR A 119 -19.15 -14.77 -2.00
CA TYR A 119 -18.70 -14.72 -3.40
C TYR A 119 -17.17 -14.78 -3.52
N LEU A 120 -16.45 -14.11 -2.62
CA LEU A 120 -14.99 -14.17 -2.59
C LEU A 120 -14.50 -15.56 -2.16
N ALA A 121 -15.21 -16.21 -1.23
CA ALA A 121 -14.94 -17.60 -0.85
C ALA A 121 -15.16 -18.58 -2.02
N SER A 122 -16.18 -18.37 -2.86
CA SER A 122 -16.41 -19.21 -4.05
C SER A 122 -15.39 -18.97 -5.17
N ASN A 123 -14.76 -17.78 -5.21
CA ASN A 123 -13.67 -17.43 -6.13
C ASN A 123 -12.26 -17.67 -5.54
N ASN A 124 -12.17 -18.39 -4.41
CA ASN A 124 -10.91 -18.58 -3.70
C ASN A 124 -9.85 -19.29 -4.57
N SER A 125 -10.24 -20.16 -5.51
CA SER A 125 -9.31 -20.82 -6.45
C SER A 125 -8.59 -19.84 -7.37
N HIS A 126 -9.29 -18.88 -7.96
CA HIS A 126 -8.70 -17.84 -8.82
C HIS A 126 -7.79 -16.91 -8.01
N LEU A 127 -8.23 -16.52 -6.82
CA LEU A 127 -7.44 -15.69 -5.93
C LEU A 127 -6.19 -16.42 -5.38
N ASN A 128 -6.28 -17.74 -5.13
CA ASN A 128 -5.14 -18.59 -4.78
C ASN A 128 -4.14 -18.69 -5.93
N LEU A 129 -4.61 -18.75 -7.17
CA LEU A 129 -3.76 -18.75 -8.35
C LEU A 129 -3.01 -17.42 -8.48
N LEU A 130 -3.69 -16.29 -8.28
CA LEU A 130 -3.05 -14.97 -8.25
C LEU A 130 -2.02 -14.87 -7.12
N ALA A 131 -2.34 -15.36 -5.92
CA ALA A 131 -1.41 -15.41 -4.80
C ALA A 131 -0.12 -16.14 -5.18
N LYS A 132 -0.23 -17.34 -5.78
CA LYS A 132 0.91 -18.14 -6.22
C LYS A 132 1.73 -17.51 -7.34
N ILE A 133 1.10 -16.68 -8.19
CA ILE A 133 1.81 -15.95 -9.26
C ILE A 133 2.65 -14.82 -8.66
N LEU A 134 2.16 -14.19 -7.59
CA LEU A 134 2.83 -13.08 -6.92
C LEU A 134 3.86 -13.54 -5.89
N GLU A 135 3.64 -14.70 -5.27
CA GLU A 135 4.56 -15.34 -4.33
C GLU A 135 5.93 -15.59 -4.98
N GLY A 136 7.00 -15.21 -4.27
CA GLY A 136 8.37 -15.32 -4.73
C GLY A 136 8.82 -14.23 -5.71
N LEU A 137 7.94 -13.32 -6.15
CA LEU A 137 8.37 -12.16 -6.93
C LEU A 137 9.17 -11.19 -6.04
N THR A 138 10.31 -10.74 -6.56
CA THR A 138 11.20 -9.77 -5.91
C THR A 138 11.17 -8.44 -6.66
N PHE A 139 10.97 -7.35 -5.92
CA PHE A 139 10.94 -5.98 -6.44
C PHE A 139 12.09 -5.18 -5.85
N HIS A 140 12.64 -4.26 -6.64
CA HIS A 140 13.73 -3.41 -6.18
C HIS A 140 13.18 -2.05 -5.76
N HIS A 141 12.99 -1.85 -4.45
CA HIS A 141 12.63 -0.54 -3.91
C HIS A 141 13.84 0.38 -3.90
N ASP A 142 13.79 1.42 -4.72
CA ASP A 142 14.88 2.39 -4.92
C ASP A 142 14.43 3.85 -4.69
N THR A 143 13.15 4.05 -4.41
CA THR A 143 12.51 5.37 -4.38
C THR A 143 11.81 5.58 -3.05
N LEU A 144 12.22 6.62 -2.31
CA LEU A 144 11.49 7.14 -1.16
C LEU A 144 10.42 8.15 -1.62
N VAL A 145 9.25 8.11 -1.02
CA VAL A 145 8.19 9.13 -1.20
C VAL A 145 7.59 9.51 0.15
N ILE A 146 7.61 10.81 0.45
CA ILE A 146 6.94 11.42 1.59
C ILE A 146 5.66 12.09 1.07
N ALA A 147 4.53 11.38 1.15
CA ALA A 147 3.25 11.79 0.53
C ALA A 147 2.26 12.49 1.48
N ALA A 148 2.58 12.57 2.78
CA ALA A 148 1.81 13.22 3.85
C ALA A 148 0.35 12.71 4.03
N PRO A 149 -0.01 12.04 5.16
CA PRO A 149 0.84 11.72 6.32
C PRO A 149 1.68 10.47 6.14
N THR A 150 1.56 9.75 5.02
CA THR A 150 2.23 8.46 4.82
C THR A 150 3.52 8.65 4.04
N THR A 151 4.57 8.01 4.52
CA THR A 151 5.85 7.85 3.83
C THR A 151 6.02 6.38 3.45
N TYR A 152 6.49 6.13 2.25
CA TYR A 152 6.68 4.79 1.71
C TYR A 152 7.92 4.70 0.83
N VAL A 153 8.39 3.48 0.62
CA VAL A 153 9.40 3.15 -0.39
C VAL A 153 8.78 2.32 -1.49
N CYS A 154 9.24 2.52 -2.72
CA CYS A 154 8.74 1.85 -3.90
C CYS A 154 9.82 1.65 -4.95
N ALA A 155 9.49 0.89 -5.99
CA ALA A 155 10.33 0.86 -7.20
C ALA A 155 10.16 2.18 -7.95
N GLY A 156 11.21 2.62 -8.63
CA GLY A 156 11.23 3.79 -9.51
C GLY A 156 11.13 3.41 -10.99
N LYS A 157 11.20 2.11 -11.28
CA LYS A 157 11.10 1.55 -12.63
C LYS A 157 9.94 0.58 -12.74
N PHE A 158 9.30 0.60 -13.90
CA PHE A 158 8.32 -0.38 -14.33
C PHE A 158 9.04 -1.52 -15.07
N ASP A 159 9.07 -2.70 -14.46
CA ASP A 159 9.64 -3.93 -15.01
C ASP A 159 8.58 -5.02 -15.21
N ALA A 160 9.00 -6.23 -15.57
CA ALA A 160 8.09 -7.34 -15.86
C ALA A 160 7.33 -7.79 -14.61
N GLU A 161 7.97 -7.72 -13.45
CA GLU A 161 7.47 -8.05 -12.14
C GLU A 161 6.36 -7.06 -11.75
N GLN A 162 6.60 -5.75 -11.89
CA GLN A 162 5.59 -4.70 -11.69
C GLN A 162 4.41 -4.87 -12.66
N GLY A 163 4.68 -5.20 -13.92
CA GLY A 163 3.65 -5.53 -14.89
C GLY A 163 2.81 -6.75 -14.49
N GLY A 164 3.41 -7.74 -13.82
CA GLY A 164 2.71 -8.89 -13.24
C GLY A 164 1.74 -8.50 -12.13
N VAL A 165 2.19 -7.65 -11.19
CA VAL A 165 1.36 -7.12 -10.09
C VAL A 165 0.19 -6.30 -10.63
N PHE A 166 0.44 -5.40 -11.58
CA PHE A 166 -0.60 -4.59 -12.20
C PHE A 166 -1.70 -5.46 -12.84
N ARG A 167 -1.31 -6.53 -13.54
CA ARG A 167 -2.27 -7.48 -14.11
C ARG A 167 -3.02 -8.25 -13.04
N ALA A 168 -2.33 -8.74 -12.01
CA ALA A 168 -2.96 -9.46 -10.91
C ALA A 168 -4.03 -8.60 -10.21
N ARG A 169 -3.73 -7.33 -9.97
CA ARG A 169 -4.71 -6.34 -9.47
C ARG A 169 -5.92 -6.22 -10.38
N ARG A 170 -5.74 -6.00 -11.68
CA ARG A 170 -6.87 -5.90 -12.63
C ARG A 170 -7.78 -7.12 -12.61
N VAL A 171 -7.23 -8.31 -12.36
CA VAL A 171 -8.04 -9.53 -12.19
C VAL A 171 -8.83 -9.47 -10.87
N MET A 172 -8.22 -9.04 -9.76
CA MET A 172 -8.92 -8.87 -8.49
C MET A 172 -10.01 -7.80 -8.57
N ASP A 173 -9.75 -6.68 -9.24
CA ASP A 173 -10.72 -5.61 -9.47
C ASP A 173 -11.95 -6.15 -10.21
N ARG A 174 -11.75 -6.99 -11.22
CA ARG A 174 -12.86 -7.65 -11.95
C ARG A 174 -13.65 -8.60 -11.06
N ILE A 175 -12.98 -9.44 -10.27
CA ILE A 175 -13.64 -10.37 -9.35
C ILE A 175 -14.51 -9.59 -8.36
N ILE A 176 -13.99 -8.49 -7.81
CA ILE A 176 -14.70 -7.66 -6.83
C ILE A 176 -15.84 -6.87 -7.49
N ALA A 177 -15.62 -6.27 -8.66
CA ALA A 177 -16.65 -5.56 -9.40
C ALA A 177 -17.82 -6.48 -9.79
N HIS A 178 -17.54 -7.74 -10.17
CA HIS A 178 -18.59 -8.74 -10.41
C HIS A 178 -19.35 -9.12 -9.14
N ALA A 179 -18.65 -9.27 -8.01
CA ALA A 179 -19.30 -9.48 -6.72
C ALA A 179 -20.32 -8.37 -6.43
N VAL A 180 -19.92 -7.11 -6.63
CA VAL A 180 -20.77 -5.93 -6.44
C VAL A 180 -21.91 -5.87 -7.45
N GLY A 181 -21.64 -6.14 -8.73
CA GLY A 181 -22.65 -6.11 -9.79
C GLY A 181 -23.79 -7.10 -9.53
N ASN A 182 -23.48 -8.27 -9.00
CA ASN A 182 -24.49 -9.25 -8.61
C ASN A 182 -25.38 -8.75 -7.46
N LEU A 183 -24.85 -7.98 -6.50
CA LEU A 183 -25.64 -7.37 -5.41
C LEU A 183 -26.66 -6.34 -5.91
N LYS A 184 -26.30 -5.57 -6.95
CA LYS A 184 -27.19 -4.55 -7.54
C LYS A 184 -28.37 -5.16 -8.32
N SER A 185 -28.25 -6.41 -8.77
CA SER A 185 -29.32 -7.09 -9.49
C SER A 185 -30.47 -7.57 -8.60
N THR A 186 -30.26 -7.59 -7.28
CA THR A 186 -31.21 -8.14 -6.28
C THR A 186 -31.92 -7.06 -5.46
N SER A 187 -31.58 -5.79 -5.60
CA SER A 187 -32.21 -4.69 -4.85
C SER A 187 -32.38 -3.42 -5.72
N GLN A 188 -33.48 -2.69 -5.45
CA GLN A 188 -33.91 -1.44 -6.09
C GLN A 188 -32.83 -0.33 -6.13
N PRO A 189 -33.00 0.74 -6.94
CA PRO A 189 -31.90 1.49 -7.58
C PRO A 189 -30.92 2.11 -6.57
N PRO A 190 -29.66 2.33 -6.98
CA PRO A 190 -28.59 2.58 -6.04
C PRO A 190 -28.69 3.95 -5.40
N VAL A 191 -28.79 3.94 -4.07
CA VAL A 191 -28.35 5.07 -3.24
C VAL A 191 -26.84 5.25 -3.49
N GLU A 192 -26.40 6.48 -3.70
CA GLU A 192 -24.98 6.84 -3.84
C GLU A 192 -24.14 6.19 -2.73
N GLY A 193 -23.11 5.42 -3.11
CA GLY A 193 -22.35 4.57 -2.18
C GLY A 193 -21.89 3.23 -2.76
N ASN A 194 -21.81 3.11 -4.09
CA ASN A 194 -21.38 1.88 -4.73
C ASN A 194 -19.85 1.83 -4.84
N PHE A 195 -19.28 0.63 -4.62
CA PHE A 195 -17.88 0.27 -4.84
C PHE A 195 -17.16 1.25 -5.76
N THR A 196 -16.29 2.07 -5.17
CA THR A 196 -15.43 2.95 -5.94
C THR A 196 -14.20 2.12 -6.30
N PRO A 197 -14.03 1.69 -7.57
CA PRO A 197 -12.78 1.10 -7.99
C PRO A 197 -11.70 2.12 -7.68
N ASN A 198 -10.64 1.66 -7.05
CA ASN A 198 -9.51 2.52 -6.82
C ASN A 198 -8.86 2.74 -8.19
N ASP A 199 -8.99 3.95 -8.73
CA ASP A 199 -8.36 4.37 -9.99
C ASP A 199 -6.87 4.65 -9.74
N TYR A 200 -6.12 3.58 -9.48
CA TYR A 200 -4.70 3.67 -9.20
C TYR A 200 -3.95 2.71 -10.12
N HIS A 201 -3.19 3.28 -11.06
CA HIS A 201 -1.96 2.66 -11.53
C HIS A 201 -1.00 2.61 -10.33
N ASP A 202 -1.18 1.68 -9.39
CA ASP A 202 -0.38 1.71 -8.16
C ASP A 202 1.04 1.25 -8.34
N ILE A 203 1.86 2.07 -7.72
CA ILE A 203 3.25 1.82 -7.40
C ILE A 203 3.25 0.78 -6.27
N PHE A 204 3.85 -0.39 -6.50
CA PHE A 204 4.15 -1.34 -5.44
C PHE A 204 5.03 -0.62 -4.41
N HIS A 205 4.51 -0.48 -3.18
CA HIS A 205 5.17 0.28 -2.14
C HIS A 205 5.01 -0.36 -0.77
N SER A 206 6.05 -0.23 0.05
CA SER A 206 6.01 -0.55 1.47
C SER A 206 5.87 0.73 2.27
N SER A 207 4.83 0.83 3.09
CA SER A 207 4.71 1.92 4.07
C SER A 207 5.87 1.83 5.07
N VAL A 208 6.48 2.97 5.44
CA VAL A 208 7.65 3.01 6.34
C VAL A 208 7.55 4.03 7.46
N MET A 209 6.70 5.06 7.36
CA MET A 209 6.52 6.05 8.43
C MET A 209 5.18 6.81 8.27
N ARG A 210 4.60 7.25 9.38
CA ARG A 210 3.41 8.12 9.45
C ARG A 210 3.54 9.19 10.53
N PHE A 211 2.95 10.37 10.34
CA PHE A 211 2.96 11.45 11.35
C PHE A 211 1.72 11.42 12.24
N THR A 212 1.88 11.51 13.57
CA THR A 212 0.76 11.36 14.54
C THR A 212 0.33 12.64 15.25
N GLN A 213 1.13 13.70 15.23
CA GLN A 213 0.83 15.01 15.85
C GLN A 213 1.20 16.15 14.89
N GLU A 214 0.65 17.35 15.13
CA GLU A 214 1.03 18.56 14.39
C GLU A 214 2.48 18.92 14.74
N ALA A 215 3.41 18.56 13.85
CA ALA A 215 4.77 19.07 13.87
C ALA A 215 4.84 20.39 13.09
N ASP A 216 5.83 21.25 13.42
CA ASP A 216 6.05 22.48 12.65
C ASP A 216 6.28 22.12 11.17
N PRO A 217 5.52 22.71 10.22
CA PRO A 217 5.74 22.52 8.80
C PRO A 217 7.20 22.71 8.37
N LYS A 218 7.96 23.60 9.02
CA LYS A 218 9.38 23.83 8.75
C LYS A 218 10.23 22.61 9.09
N ASP A 219 9.99 21.98 10.23
CA ASP A 219 10.72 20.78 10.67
C ASP A 219 10.39 19.60 9.75
N LEU A 220 9.11 19.45 9.36
CA LEU A 220 8.71 18.40 8.40
C LEU A 220 9.33 18.60 7.01
N ILE A 221 9.45 19.86 6.54
CA ILE A 221 10.15 20.17 5.28
C ILE A 221 11.64 19.85 5.40
N ALA A 222 12.27 20.23 6.51
CA ALA A 222 13.69 19.96 6.76
C ALA A 222 13.96 18.46 6.80
N LEU A 223 13.15 17.68 7.53
CA LEU A 223 13.17 16.23 7.53
C LEU A 223 13.03 15.67 6.11
N ALA A 224 12.06 16.15 5.34
CA ALA A 224 11.82 15.62 4.00
C ALA A 224 12.99 15.88 3.06
N GLN A 225 13.57 17.08 3.10
CA GLN A 225 14.74 17.45 2.30
C GLN A 225 15.96 16.59 2.67
N GLU A 226 16.24 16.43 3.97
CA GLU A 226 17.35 15.61 4.45
C GLU A 226 17.15 14.14 4.12
N ALA A 227 15.95 13.60 4.32
CA ALA A 227 15.61 12.21 3.97
C ALA A 227 15.78 11.95 2.47
N TYR A 228 15.40 12.89 1.59
CA TYR A 228 15.64 12.74 0.16
C TYR A 228 17.12 12.80 -0.20
N ALA A 229 17.89 13.70 0.43
CA ALA A 229 19.32 13.88 0.16
C ALA A 229 20.21 12.75 0.71
N THR A 230 19.74 12.03 1.73
CA THR A 230 20.49 10.94 2.39
C THR A 230 19.93 9.58 1.98
N LEU A 231 18.83 9.16 2.61
CA LEU A 231 18.19 7.87 2.40
C LEU A 231 17.66 7.72 0.96
N GLY A 232 17.08 8.77 0.38
CA GLY A 232 16.60 8.75 -1.00
C GLY A 232 17.72 8.56 -2.02
N GLU A 233 18.91 9.12 -1.78
CA GLU A 233 20.10 8.88 -2.60
C GLU A 233 20.67 7.47 -2.39
N ASP A 234 20.72 6.98 -1.14
CA ASP A 234 21.18 5.62 -0.85
C ASP A 234 20.30 4.57 -1.52
N LEU A 235 18.97 4.69 -1.40
CA LEU A 235 18.02 3.76 -2.03
C LEU A 235 18.18 3.72 -3.56
N ARG A 236 18.43 4.87 -4.20
CA ARG A 236 18.63 4.92 -5.65
C ARG A 236 19.90 4.19 -6.08
N ARG A 237 20.97 4.28 -5.28
CA ARG A 237 22.26 3.63 -5.57
C ARG A 237 22.27 2.16 -5.17
N ASN A 238 21.58 1.85 -4.08
CA ASN A 238 21.56 0.55 -3.42
C ASN A 238 20.10 0.09 -3.18
N PRO A 239 19.35 -0.28 -4.23
CA PRO A 239 17.95 -0.69 -4.10
C PRO A 239 17.76 -1.86 -3.13
N LEU A 240 16.59 -1.93 -2.49
CA LEU A 240 16.20 -3.01 -1.60
C LEU A 240 15.49 -4.11 -2.41
N PRO A 241 16.03 -5.33 -2.51
CA PRO A 241 15.27 -6.46 -3.03
C PRO A 241 14.21 -6.88 -2.01
N ILE A 242 12.94 -6.81 -2.40
CA ILE A 242 11.78 -7.09 -1.55
C ILE A 242 10.95 -8.21 -2.17
N THR A 243 10.86 -9.33 -1.47
CA THR A 243 10.19 -10.54 -1.94
C THR A 243 8.83 -10.72 -1.29
N ILE A 244 7.83 -11.06 -2.10
CA ILE A 244 6.49 -11.41 -1.63
C ILE A 244 6.50 -12.84 -1.08
N ALA A 245 6.16 -13.00 0.19
CA ALA A 245 5.97 -14.31 0.82
C ALA A 245 4.58 -14.88 0.56
N CYS A 246 3.54 -14.06 0.70
CA CYS A 246 2.18 -14.54 0.46
C CYS A 246 1.19 -13.38 0.23
N LEU A 247 0.00 -13.74 -0.25
CA LEU A 247 -1.11 -12.82 -0.42
C LEU A 247 -2.16 -13.03 0.65
N TYR A 248 -2.26 -12.08 1.56
CA TYR A 248 -3.37 -11.96 2.50
C TYR A 248 -4.61 -11.40 1.79
N ARG A 249 -5.77 -12.02 2.07
CA ARG A 249 -7.08 -11.62 1.55
C ARG A 249 -8.08 -11.68 2.69
N GLY A 250 -8.75 -10.57 2.99
CA GLY A 250 -9.74 -10.50 4.05
C GLY A 250 -10.31 -9.10 4.22
N MET A 251 -11.29 -8.97 5.10
CA MET A 251 -11.70 -7.63 5.53
C MET A 251 -10.53 -6.99 6.29
N ALA A 252 -10.43 -5.66 6.27
CA ALA A 252 -9.40 -4.93 7.03
C ALA A 252 -9.34 -5.38 8.51
N VAL A 253 -10.49 -5.72 9.10
CA VAL A 253 -10.64 -6.22 10.47
C VAL A 253 -10.06 -7.64 10.63
N ASP A 254 -10.25 -8.53 9.65
CA ASP A 254 -9.74 -9.91 9.69
C ASP A 254 -8.21 -9.95 9.60
N TYR A 255 -7.60 -8.96 8.95
CA TYR A 255 -6.14 -8.83 8.83
C TYR A 255 -5.54 -8.54 10.20
N GLN A 256 -6.16 -7.62 10.93
CA GLN A 256 -5.72 -7.24 12.26
C GLN A 256 -5.83 -8.39 13.27
N MET A 257 -6.88 -9.22 13.19
CA MET A 257 -7.03 -10.39 14.07
C MET A 257 -6.02 -11.50 13.78
N LYS A 258 -5.65 -11.70 12.50
CA LYS A 258 -4.65 -12.72 12.11
C LYS A 258 -3.21 -12.26 12.29
N VAL A 259 -2.96 -10.96 12.27
CA VAL A 259 -1.65 -10.34 12.42
C VAL A 259 -1.46 -9.78 13.84
N VAL A 260 -2.35 -10.08 14.80
CA VAL A 260 -1.99 -9.94 16.23
C VAL A 260 -0.72 -10.74 16.42
N PRO A 261 0.40 -10.10 16.77
CA PRO A 261 1.64 -10.80 16.94
C PRO A 261 1.51 -11.70 18.18
N GLN A 262 1.25 -13.01 18.03
CA GLN A 262 1.64 -13.98 19.06
C GLN A 262 3.14 -14.22 18.95
N TRP A 263 3.92 -13.20 19.30
CA TRP A 263 5.36 -13.30 19.42
C TRP A 263 5.69 -13.05 20.88
N VAL A 264 5.72 -14.18 21.59
CA VAL A 264 6.41 -14.45 22.86
C VAL A 264 6.95 -13.20 23.57
N THR A 265 6.23 -12.74 24.58
CA THR A 265 6.82 -11.95 25.68
C THR A 265 8.02 -12.72 26.26
N PRO A 266 9.09 -12.02 26.69
CA PRO A 266 10.39 -12.62 27.02
C PRO A 266 10.32 -13.78 28.01
#